data_AF-A0A661ZAP1-F1
#
_entry.id   AF-A0A661ZAP1-F1
#
_cell.length_a   1.000
_cell.length_b   1.000
_cell.length_c   1.000
_cell.angle_alpha   90.00
_cell.angle_beta   90.00
_cell.angle_gamma   90.00
#
_symmetry.space_group_name_H-M   'P 1'
#
loop_
_entity.id
_entity.type
_entity.pdbx_description
1 polymer ?
#
loop_
_entity_poly.entity_id
_entity_poly.type
_entity_poly.pdbx_seq_one_letter_code
_entity_poly.pdbx_strand_id
1 'polypeptide(L)'
;MKLNFILILILSSICFQVSSQETEPFRELKNEAFKPGEKLTYRAYYQSMLTGKLTAGIATISILEPEIVFNEREVLQISVEANSKGFFNTFFKVRNKFDSYLDRKGIFPHFFIRRTREGGYTKDDEYRFYQKENYVITRSDSVTIPDY
;
A
#
# COMPACT_ATOMS: atom_id res chain seq x y z
N MET A 1 -41.36 -14.91 44.51
CA MET A 1 -41.56 -14.43 43.12
C MET A 1 -41.01 -13.02 42.85
N LYS A 2 -41.11 -12.05 43.77
CA LYS A 2 -40.62 -10.67 43.55
C LYS A 2 -39.08 -10.52 43.52
N LEU A 3 -38.35 -11.34 44.28
CA LEU A 3 -36.88 -11.25 44.38
C LEU A 3 -36.14 -11.74 43.12
N ASN A 4 -36.60 -12.84 42.50
CA ASN A 4 -36.02 -13.36 41.25
C ASN A 4 -36.27 -12.42 40.06
N PHE A 5 -37.39 -11.68 40.07
CA PHE A 5 -37.71 -10.73 39.01
C PHE A 5 -36.78 -9.51 39.03
N ILE A 6 -36.41 -9.03 40.22
CA ILE A 6 -35.44 -7.94 40.41
C ILE A 6 -34.03 -8.40 39.98
N LEU A 7 -33.65 -9.64 40.29
CA LEU A 7 -32.35 -10.20 39.90
C LEU A 7 -32.22 -10.33 38.37
N ILE A 8 -33.29 -10.71 37.67
CA ILE A 8 -33.33 -10.80 36.21
C ILE A 8 -33.22 -9.42 35.54
N LEU A 9 -33.86 -8.40 36.12
CA LEU A 9 -33.76 -7.01 35.64
C LEU A 9 -32.35 -6.41 35.81
N ILE A 10 -31.67 -6.74 36.91
CA ILE A 10 -30.27 -6.32 37.14
C ILE A 10 -29.34 -7.03 36.14
N LEU A 11 -29.55 -8.33 35.89
CA LEU A 11 -28.75 -9.11 34.94
C LEU A 11 -28.95 -8.65 33.48
N SER A 12 -30.16 -8.22 33.10
CA SER A 12 -30.42 -7.66 31.77
C SER A 12 -29.80 -6.27 31.56
N SER A 13 -29.69 -5.47 32.62
CA SER A 13 -29.06 -4.13 32.57
C SER A 13 -27.55 -4.23 32.38
N ILE A 14 -26.90 -5.26 32.93
CA ILE A 14 -25.47 -5.53 32.75
C ILE A 14 -25.14 -6.00 31.33
N CYS A 15 -26.05 -6.74 30.66
CA CYS A 15 -25.88 -7.11 29.24
C CYS A 15 -26.02 -5.95 28.26
N PHE A 16 -26.57 -4.79 28.66
CA PHE A 16 -26.74 -3.64 27.78
C PHE A 16 -25.51 -2.71 27.73
N GLN A 17 -24.48 -2.99 28.53
CA GLN A 17 -23.19 -2.29 28.50
C GLN A 17 -22.21 -2.95 27.51
N VAL A 18 -22.71 -3.55 26.42
CA VAL A 18 -21.85 -3.85 25.26
C VAL A 18 -21.36 -2.51 24.74
N SER A 19 -20.17 -2.12 25.19
CA SER A 19 -19.44 -0.97 24.70
C SER A 19 -19.37 -1.09 23.19
N SER A 20 -20.06 -0.20 22.46
CA SER A 20 -19.77 -0.02 21.04
C SER A 20 -18.31 0.39 20.98
N GLN A 21 -17.46 -0.49 20.46
CA GLN A 21 -16.09 -0.14 20.16
C GLN A 21 -16.17 0.87 19.01
N GLU A 22 -16.16 2.17 19.33
CA GLU A 22 -16.06 3.20 18.30
C GLU A 22 -14.69 3.01 17.64
N THR A 23 -14.69 2.42 16.45
CA THR A 23 -13.46 2.31 15.68
C THR A 23 -13.10 3.72 15.24
N GLU A 24 -12.03 4.28 15.79
CA GLU A 24 -11.50 5.59 15.40
C GLU A 24 -11.49 5.72 13.87
N PRO A 25 -12.00 6.83 13.31
CA PRO A 25 -12.02 7.01 11.87
C PRO A 25 -10.60 7.05 11.32
N PHE A 26 -10.43 6.57 10.09
CA PHE A 26 -9.16 6.76 9.38
C PHE A 26 -8.91 8.25 9.15
N ARG A 27 -7.64 8.66 9.20
CA ARG A 27 -7.25 10.06 8.99
C ARG A 27 -7.68 10.55 7.61
N GLU A 28 -7.82 11.85 7.51
CA GLU A 28 -7.97 12.54 6.23
C GLU A 28 -6.90 13.63 6.13
N LEU A 29 -6.25 13.72 4.97
CA LEU A 29 -5.23 14.69 4.64
C LEU A 29 -5.61 15.38 3.34
N LYS A 30 -5.37 16.69 3.26
CA LYS A 30 -5.53 17.44 2.00
C LYS A 30 -4.36 17.09 1.07
N ASN A 31 -4.65 16.48 -0.07
CA ASN A 31 -3.65 16.20 -1.11
C ASN A 31 -3.62 17.32 -2.15
N GLU A 32 -2.46 17.96 -2.30
CA GLU A 32 -2.17 18.96 -3.34
C GLU A 32 -1.00 18.55 -4.25
N ALA A 33 -0.38 17.38 -3.98
CA ALA A 33 0.88 16.99 -4.60
C ALA A 33 0.70 16.22 -5.91
N PHE A 34 -0.41 15.50 -6.05
CA PHE A 34 -0.66 14.64 -7.20
C PHE A 34 -2.14 14.44 -7.44
N LYS A 35 -2.48 14.03 -8.66
CA LYS A 35 -3.86 13.67 -9.03
C LYS A 35 -3.91 12.39 -9.89
N PRO A 36 -5.07 11.75 -9.96
CA PRO A 36 -5.24 10.57 -10.81
C PRO A 36 -5.02 10.89 -12.29
N GLY A 37 -4.51 9.91 -13.04
CA GLY A 37 -4.11 10.04 -14.44
C GLY A 37 -2.70 10.58 -14.66
N GLU A 38 -2.00 11.04 -13.61
CA GLU A 38 -0.61 11.49 -13.74
C GLU A 38 0.34 10.34 -14.05
N LYS A 39 1.36 10.65 -14.87
CA LYS A 39 2.40 9.72 -15.26
C LYS A 39 3.75 10.43 -15.31
N LEU A 40 4.70 9.96 -14.50
CA LEU A 40 6.08 10.42 -14.49
C LEU A 40 6.99 9.35 -15.07
N THR A 41 7.90 9.74 -15.97
CA THR A 41 8.87 8.83 -16.57
C THR A 41 10.29 9.33 -16.29
N TYR A 42 11.07 8.50 -15.62
CA TYR A 42 12.46 8.76 -15.24
C TYR A 42 13.42 7.94 -16.10
N ARG A 43 14.55 8.55 -16.45
CA ARG A 43 15.63 7.90 -17.21
C ARG A 43 16.89 7.84 -16.36
N ALA A 44 17.29 6.64 -15.95
CA ALA A 44 18.59 6.40 -15.34
C ALA A 44 19.64 6.20 -16.44
N TYR A 45 20.76 6.91 -16.36
CA TYR A 45 21.85 6.79 -17.32
C TYR A 45 23.21 7.00 -16.65
N TYR A 46 24.23 6.36 -17.20
CA TYR A 46 25.62 6.64 -16.88
C TYR A 46 26.19 7.59 -17.93
N GLN A 47 27.03 8.53 -17.51
CA GLN A 47 27.70 9.47 -18.40
C GLN A 47 29.21 9.30 -18.28
N SER A 48 29.87 9.08 -19.42
CA SER A 48 31.33 9.09 -19.50
C SER A 48 31.78 9.88 -20.73
N MET A 49 33.06 10.26 -20.75
CA MET A 49 33.68 10.91 -21.90
C MET A 49 33.68 10.00 -23.15
N LEU A 50 33.84 8.69 -22.96
CA LEU A 50 33.98 7.72 -24.06
C LEU A 50 32.63 7.27 -24.64
N THR A 51 31.61 7.11 -23.80
CA THR A 51 30.32 6.51 -24.19
C THR A 51 29.17 7.51 -24.26
N GLY A 52 29.40 8.77 -23.86
CA GLY A 52 28.32 9.73 -23.66
C GLY A 52 27.30 9.24 -22.62
N LYS A 53 26.03 9.66 -22.78
CA LYS A 53 24.91 9.27 -21.91
C LYS A 53 24.37 7.89 -22.30
N LEU A 54 24.85 6.85 -21.62
CA LEU A 54 24.37 5.49 -21.81
C LEU A 54 23.18 5.22 -20.89
N THR A 55 21.99 5.03 -21.48
CA THR A 55 20.77 4.76 -20.69
C THR A 55 20.84 3.38 -20.04
N ALA A 56 20.75 3.35 -18.72
CA ALA A 56 20.72 2.14 -17.91
C ALA A 56 19.30 1.59 -17.75
N GLY A 57 18.32 2.48 -17.61
CA GLY A 57 16.94 2.06 -17.39
C GLY A 57 15.94 3.19 -17.46
N ILE A 58 14.67 2.80 -17.49
CA ILE A 58 13.51 3.69 -17.43
C ILE A 58 12.63 3.22 -16.29
N ALA A 59 12.21 4.16 -15.44
CA ALA A 59 11.19 3.92 -14.42
C ALA A 59 9.97 4.80 -14.73
N THR A 60 8.78 4.23 -14.62
CA THR A 60 7.52 4.93 -14.82
C THR A 60 6.71 4.84 -13.53
N ILE A 61 6.13 5.94 -13.10
CA ILE A 61 5.15 6.00 -12.01
C ILE A 61 3.84 6.49 -12.62
N SER A 62 2.75 5.74 -12.43
CA SER A 62 1.42 6.09 -12.91
C SER A 62 0.42 6.09 -11.76
N ILE A 63 -0.48 7.06 -11.73
CA ILE A 63 -1.56 7.15 -10.74
C ILE A 63 -2.86 6.80 -11.43
N LEU A 64 -3.48 5.69 -11.02
CA LEU A 64 -4.69 5.13 -11.63
C LEU A 64 -5.85 5.16 -10.63
N GLU A 65 -7.08 5.14 -11.15
CA GLU A 65 -8.31 4.99 -10.36
C GLU A 65 -8.88 3.59 -10.57
N PRO A 66 -8.56 2.61 -9.71
CA PRO A 66 -9.16 1.29 -9.78
C PRO A 66 -10.59 1.32 -9.24
N GLU A 67 -11.46 0.45 -9.76
CA GLU A 67 -12.80 0.19 -9.19
C GLU A 67 -12.69 -0.77 -7.99
N ILE A 68 -11.88 -0.39 -6.99
CA ILE A 68 -11.61 -1.17 -5.79
C ILE A 68 -11.74 -0.25 -4.57
N VAL A 69 -12.33 -0.77 -3.50
CA VAL A 69 -12.43 -0.10 -2.20
C VAL A 69 -11.82 -0.97 -1.11
N PHE A 70 -11.20 -0.35 -0.11
CA PHE A 70 -10.64 -1.01 1.06
C PHE A 70 -11.26 -0.40 2.32
N ASN A 71 -11.89 -1.23 3.17
CA ASN A 71 -12.54 -0.76 4.39
C ASN A 71 -13.48 0.44 4.14
N GLU A 72 -14.32 0.34 3.10
CA GLU A 72 -15.25 1.39 2.66
C GLU A 72 -14.59 2.69 2.18
N ARG A 73 -13.28 2.67 1.91
CA ARG A 73 -12.52 3.82 1.40
C ARG A 73 -12.05 3.59 -0.03
N GLU A 74 -12.27 4.60 -0.86
CA GLU A 74 -11.71 4.65 -2.21
C GLU A 74 -10.18 4.71 -2.16
N VAL A 75 -9.54 4.09 -3.14
CA VAL A 75 -8.08 4.07 -3.26
C VAL A 75 -7.63 4.56 -4.63
N LEU A 76 -6.40 5.06 -4.67
CA LEU A 76 -5.63 5.28 -5.89
C LEU A 76 -4.62 4.15 -6.05
N GLN A 77 -4.44 3.66 -7.27
CA GLN A 77 -3.36 2.71 -7.57
C GLN A 77 -2.14 3.48 -8.07
N ILE A 78 -1.07 3.47 -7.28
CA ILE A 78 0.25 3.97 -7.68
C ILE A 78 1.03 2.79 -8.27
N SER A 79 1.16 2.76 -9.60
CA SER A 79 1.87 1.71 -10.32
C SER A 79 3.25 2.17 -10.73
N VAL A 80 4.28 1.44 -10.31
CA VAL A 80 5.69 1.71 -10.59
C VAL A 80 6.27 0.58 -11.43
N GLU A 81 6.76 0.90 -12.63
CA GLU A 81 7.41 -0.06 -13.51
C GLU A 81 8.84 0.39 -13.81
N ALA A 82 9.84 -0.43 -13.45
CA ALA A 82 11.25 -0.15 -13.67
C ALA A 82 11.90 -1.22 -14.54
N ASN A 83 12.53 -0.76 -15.64
CA ASN A 83 13.06 -1.61 -16.67
C ASN A 83 14.48 -1.17 -17.06
N SER A 84 15.44 -2.08 -17.02
CA SER A 84 16.75 -1.85 -17.64
C SER A 84 16.64 -1.72 -19.17
N LYS A 85 17.58 -1.03 -19.80
CA LYS A 85 17.62 -0.75 -21.24
C LYS A 85 19.01 -0.99 -21.83
N GLY A 86 19.07 -1.14 -23.15
CA GLY A 86 20.32 -1.22 -23.91
C GLY A 86 21.27 -2.31 -23.40
N PHE A 87 22.56 -1.97 -23.32
CA PHE A 87 23.64 -2.85 -22.86
C PHE A 87 23.36 -3.49 -21.48
N PHE A 88 22.68 -2.78 -20.59
CA PHE A 88 22.36 -3.29 -19.26
C PHE A 88 21.36 -4.44 -19.28
N ASN A 89 20.50 -4.57 -20.31
CA ASN A 89 19.65 -5.77 -20.43
C ASN A 89 20.44 -7.05 -20.64
N THR A 90 21.63 -6.96 -21.25
CA THR A 90 22.47 -8.11 -21.59
C THR A 90 23.29 -8.59 -20.39
N PHE A 91 23.69 -7.67 -19.51
CA PHE A 91 24.51 -8.00 -18.34
C PHE A 91 23.71 -8.11 -17.03
N PHE A 92 22.68 -7.27 -16.82
CA PHE A 92 21.84 -7.30 -15.62
C PHE A 92 20.40 -6.82 -15.92
N LYS A 93 19.54 -7.76 -16.31
CA LYS A 93 18.15 -7.45 -16.71
C LYS A 93 17.26 -7.17 -15.49
N VAL A 94 16.69 -5.98 -15.44
CA VAL A 94 15.70 -5.55 -14.43
C VAL A 94 14.32 -5.41 -15.06
N ARG A 95 13.31 -6.04 -14.47
CA ARG A 95 11.89 -5.97 -14.81
C ARG A 95 11.05 -5.95 -13.53
N ASN A 96 11.02 -4.81 -12.85
CA ASN A 96 10.27 -4.66 -11.62
C ASN A 96 8.92 -4.02 -11.88
N LYS A 97 7.91 -4.49 -11.15
CA LYS A 97 6.59 -3.88 -11.10
C LYS A 97 6.08 -3.89 -9.67
N PHE A 98 5.80 -2.70 -9.15
CA PHE A 98 5.24 -2.50 -7.82
C PHE A 98 3.95 -1.72 -7.92
N ASP A 99 2.94 -2.12 -7.16
CA ASP A 99 1.64 -1.48 -7.14
C ASP A 99 1.24 -1.18 -5.69
N SER A 100 0.91 0.07 -5.39
CA SER A 100 0.39 0.48 -4.08
C SER A 100 -1.04 0.96 -4.21
N TYR A 101 -1.95 0.40 -3.43
CA TYR A 101 -3.33 0.85 -3.29
C TYR A 101 -3.40 1.80 -2.10
N LEU A 102 -3.33 3.08 -2.42
CA LEU A 102 -3.21 4.19 -1.49
C LEU A 102 -4.61 4.75 -1.17
N ASP A 103 -4.94 4.88 0.11
CA ASP A 103 -6.16 5.54 0.55
C ASP A 103 -6.27 6.95 -0.04
N ARG A 104 -7.35 7.23 -0.77
CA ARG A 104 -7.49 8.48 -1.54
C ARG A 104 -7.48 9.72 -0.65
N LYS A 105 -8.03 9.62 0.56
CA LYS A 105 -8.13 10.74 1.50
C LYS A 105 -7.05 10.71 2.57
N GLY A 106 -6.67 9.52 3.02
CA GLY A 106 -5.76 9.31 4.13
C GLY A 106 -4.28 9.22 3.72
N ILE A 107 -3.99 9.01 2.42
CA ILE A 107 -2.64 8.98 1.88
C ILE A 107 -1.75 7.95 2.63
N PHE A 108 -2.30 6.77 2.90
CA PHE A 108 -1.59 5.64 3.47
C PHE A 108 -1.94 4.38 2.67
N PRO A 109 -1.05 3.38 2.56
CA PRO A 109 -1.33 2.19 1.78
C PRO A 109 -2.29 1.25 2.55
N HIS A 110 -3.26 0.68 1.84
CA HIS A 110 -4.02 -0.48 2.32
C HIS A 110 -3.40 -1.79 1.84
N PHE A 111 -2.84 -1.77 0.63
CA PHE A 111 -2.26 -2.94 0.00
C PHE A 111 -1.08 -2.57 -0.89
N PHE A 112 -0.02 -3.36 -0.87
CA PHE A 112 1.14 -3.19 -1.75
C PHE A 112 1.55 -4.54 -2.35
N ILE A 113 1.79 -4.54 -3.66
CA ILE A 113 2.23 -5.72 -4.41
C ILE A 113 3.63 -5.46 -4.92
N ARG A 114 4.54 -6.40 -4.63
CA ARG A 114 5.91 -6.38 -5.11
C ARG A 114 6.14 -7.53 -6.08
N ARG A 115 6.58 -7.21 -7.30
CA ARG A 115 7.12 -8.17 -8.27
C ARG A 115 8.51 -7.71 -8.72
N THR A 116 9.55 -8.36 -8.21
CA THR A 116 10.95 -8.06 -8.52
C THR A 116 11.53 -9.12 -9.45
N ARG A 117 12.20 -8.71 -10.53
CA ARG A 117 12.94 -9.59 -11.45
C ARG A 117 14.25 -8.89 -11.84
N GLU A 118 15.38 -9.35 -11.30
CA GLU A 118 16.66 -8.64 -11.41
C GLU A 118 17.82 -9.62 -11.59
N GLY A 119 18.34 -9.75 -12.81
CA GLY A 119 19.58 -10.49 -13.09
C GLY A 119 19.62 -11.95 -12.62
N GLY A 120 18.46 -12.58 -12.39
CA GLY A 120 18.33 -13.93 -11.82
C GLY A 120 17.62 -13.97 -10.46
N TYR A 121 17.59 -12.85 -9.74
CA TYR A 121 16.81 -12.71 -8.50
C TYR A 121 15.32 -12.51 -8.82
N THR A 122 14.47 -13.24 -8.09
CA THR A 122 13.01 -13.12 -8.16
C THR A 122 12.43 -13.03 -6.77
N LYS A 123 11.55 -12.04 -6.55
CA LYS A 123 10.75 -11.94 -5.33
C LYS A 123 9.34 -11.45 -5.66
N ASP A 124 8.37 -12.23 -5.21
CA ASP A 124 6.95 -11.88 -5.27
C ASP A 124 6.41 -11.82 -3.86
N ASP A 125 5.93 -10.65 -3.48
CA ASP A 125 5.44 -10.38 -2.13
C ASP A 125 4.21 -9.48 -2.18
N GLU A 126 3.41 -9.55 -1.13
CA GLU A 126 2.16 -8.82 -0.96
C GLU A 126 2.05 -8.36 0.48
N TYR A 127 1.72 -7.09 0.68
CA TYR A 127 1.72 -6.43 1.98
C TYR A 127 0.33 -5.89 2.23
N ARG A 128 -0.35 -6.41 3.24
CA ARG A 128 -1.68 -5.95 3.66
C ARG A 128 -1.53 -5.16 4.95
N PHE A 129 -1.89 -3.89 4.89
CA PHE A 129 -1.72 -2.96 5.99
C PHE A 129 -2.98 -2.93 6.85
N TYR A 130 -2.80 -3.16 8.14
CA TYR A 130 -3.82 -3.05 9.18
C TYR A 130 -3.51 -1.80 9.96
N GLN A 131 -3.90 -0.68 9.36
CA GLN A 131 -3.45 0.65 9.76
C GLN A 131 -4.00 1.05 11.14
N LYS A 132 -5.20 0.61 11.53
CA LYS A 132 -5.75 0.89 12.86
C LYS A 132 -5.06 0.06 13.95
N GLU A 133 -4.51 -1.08 13.56
CA GLU A 133 -3.88 -2.07 14.44
C GLU A 133 -2.35 -1.99 14.42
N ASN A 134 -1.78 -1.07 13.62
CA ASN A 134 -0.35 -0.82 13.53
C ASN A 134 0.49 -2.05 13.18
N TYR A 135 0.01 -2.86 12.25
CA TYR A 135 0.84 -3.92 11.67
C TYR A 135 0.61 -4.11 10.16
N VAL A 136 1.57 -4.77 9.52
CA VAL A 136 1.47 -5.25 8.14
C VAL A 136 1.65 -6.76 8.12
N ILE A 137 0.85 -7.45 7.31
CA ILE A 137 1.04 -8.87 7.00
C ILE A 137 1.68 -8.98 5.62
N THR A 138 2.76 -9.73 5.56
CA THR A 138 3.45 -10.14 4.32
C THR A 138 3.21 -11.62 4.05
N ARG A 139 3.71 -12.16 2.94
CA ARG A 139 3.60 -13.61 2.68
C ARG A 139 4.32 -14.48 3.70
N SER A 140 5.34 -13.95 4.37
CA SER A 140 6.22 -14.73 5.26
C SER A 140 6.21 -14.27 6.72
N ASP A 141 5.71 -13.07 7.00
CA ASP A 141 5.90 -12.43 8.30
C ASP A 141 4.83 -11.38 8.60
N SER A 142 4.67 -11.04 9.88
CA SER A 142 3.87 -9.91 10.36
C SER A 142 4.76 -8.95 11.15
N VAL A 143 4.72 -7.67 10.77
CA VAL A 143 5.64 -6.65 11.30
C VAL A 143 4.83 -5.46 11.78
N THR A 144 5.17 -4.94 12.97
CA THR A 144 4.60 -3.69 13.49
C THR A 144 4.99 -2.52 12.61
N ILE A 145 4.05 -1.62 12.34
CA ILE A 145 4.27 -0.39 11.57
C ILE A 145 3.95 0.84 12.45
N PRO A 146 4.51 2.01 12.14
CA PRO A 146 4.12 3.26 12.79
C PRO A 146 2.65 3.62 12.50
N ASP A 147 2.09 4.52 13.30
CA ASP A 147 0.80 5.15 13.02
C ASP A 147 0.84 5.81 11.63
N TYR A 148 -0.26 5.69 10.89
CA TYR A 148 -0.35 6.15 9.51
C TYR A 148 -0.27 7.66 9.39
#